data_AF-A0A374W538-F1
#
_entry.id   AF-A0A374W538-F1
#
_cell.length_a   1.000
_cell.length_b   1.000
_cell.length_c   1.000
_cell.angle_alpha   90.00
_cell.angle_beta   90.00
_cell.angle_gamma   90.00
#
_symmetry.space_group_name_H-M   'P 1'
#
loop_
_entity.id
_entity.type
_entity.pdbx_description
1 polymer ?
#
loop_
_entity_poly.entity_id
_entity_poly.type
_entity_poly.pdbx_seq_one_letter_code
_entity_poly.pdbx_strand_id
1 'polypeptide(L)'
;MTQEKKDRETIRENPSYFLSLPPERKTENVCWEAVNADAENIRHVDEGTLTYEIVGIALSSKPEVLREIPHEALKNLLPYILNDNDEMLATLPKDVLTADLYHAIVKENGHNLQHVPEGMKTPELCRTAFFSTQDLGFDHCAILNYIPYPEVCLEGLKDSINSLDAIDLAHTLRPEVINKEIAGFLVGHDGCCLSCIPVHLQTEELAMQAVSVSGNQALSYTTVREDLKTEKVYLAGMGKDSFQSYLHIPEQKRTPEICLVAEKLYPQLFEKRPEVIPEHVKKGCNIYTLSKTLEGATGKKYDVEEVKRLYNGGTLRADRFITPGGTLRNQKVYFDKEKKEFSFKPLKQEKRKGFRR
;
A
#
# COMPACT_ATOMS: atom_id res chain seq x y z
N MET A 1 47.47 -48.99 -2.18
CA MET A 1 46.09 -48.58 -1.85
C MET A 1 46.07 -48.21 -0.38
N THR A 2 45.79 -46.95 -0.05
CA THR A 2 45.77 -46.45 1.34
C THR A 2 44.69 -47.17 2.15
N GLN A 3 44.85 -47.24 3.47
CA GLN A 3 43.85 -47.88 4.34
C GLN A 3 42.48 -47.20 4.20
N GLU A 4 42.45 -45.87 4.14
CA GLU A 4 41.24 -45.08 3.87
C GLU A 4 40.53 -45.52 2.58
N LYS A 5 41.28 -45.75 1.49
CA LYS A 5 40.68 -46.18 0.21
C LYS A 5 40.06 -47.57 0.32
N LYS A 6 40.67 -48.48 1.10
CA LYS A 6 40.11 -49.82 1.36
C LYS A 6 38.82 -49.73 2.16
N ASP A 7 38.80 -48.84 3.15
CA ASP A 7 37.63 -48.65 4.00
C ASP A 7 36.45 -48.13 3.20
N ARG A 8 36.68 -47.13 2.34
CA ARG A 8 35.66 -46.60 1.42
C ARG A 8 35.15 -47.64 0.42
N GLU A 9 36.03 -48.42 -0.20
CA GLU A 9 35.61 -49.49 -1.13
C GLU A 9 34.77 -50.57 -0.42
N THR A 10 35.16 -50.96 0.79
CA THR A 10 34.41 -51.95 1.58
C THR A 10 33.05 -51.41 2.01
N ILE A 11 32.97 -50.12 2.39
CA ILE A 11 31.71 -49.45 2.75
C ILE A 11 30.72 -49.43 1.58
N ARG A 12 31.20 -49.18 0.33
CA ARG A 12 30.32 -49.20 -0.85
C ARG A 12 29.66 -50.56 -1.08
N GLU A 13 30.38 -51.65 -0.79
CA GLU A 13 29.85 -53.01 -0.93
C GLU A 13 28.99 -53.40 0.27
N ASN A 14 29.35 -52.94 1.47
CA ASN A 14 28.64 -53.22 2.71
C ASN A 14 28.68 -52.01 3.67
N PRO A 15 27.63 -51.16 3.67
CA PRO A 15 27.57 -49.96 4.51
C PRO A 15 27.72 -50.25 6.01
N SER A 16 27.28 -51.42 6.48
CA SER A 16 27.37 -51.80 7.89
C SER A 16 28.82 -51.97 8.38
N TYR A 17 29.80 -52.12 7.48
CA TYR A 17 31.22 -52.20 7.83
C TYR A 17 31.69 -50.93 8.58
N PHE A 18 31.09 -49.77 8.30
CA PHE A 18 31.40 -48.52 8.99
C PHE A 18 31.30 -48.62 10.52
N LEU A 19 30.33 -49.39 11.02
CA LEU A 19 30.12 -49.62 12.46
C LEU A 19 31.29 -50.34 13.14
N SER A 20 32.04 -51.13 12.38
CA SER A 20 33.17 -51.91 12.89
C SER A 20 34.49 -51.13 12.91
N LEU A 21 34.52 -49.92 12.31
CA LEU A 21 35.72 -49.11 12.24
C LEU A 21 36.00 -48.41 13.58
N PRO A 22 37.26 -48.42 14.05
CA PRO A 22 37.65 -47.62 15.21
C PRO A 22 37.62 -46.12 14.86
N PRO A 23 37.46 -45.22 15.85
CA PRO A 23 37.30 -43.78 15.61
C PRO A 23 38.40 -43.16 14.73
N GLU A 24 39.65 -43.60 14.88
CA GLU A 24 40.80 -43.05 14.16
C GLU A 24 40.76 -43.35 12.64
N ARG A 25 39.90 -44.30 12.22
CA ARG A 25 39.69 -44.65 10.81
C ARG A 25 38.42 -44.04 10.22
N LYS A 26 37.61 -43.37 11.03
CA LYS A 26 36.42 -42.63 10.58
C LYS A 26 36.81 -41.21 10.16
N THR A 27 37.69 -41.12 9.17
CA THR A 27 38.04 -39.82 8.57
C THR A 27 36.83 -39.23 7.86
N GLU A 28 36.85 -37.92 7.59
CA GLU A 28 35.78 -37.22 6.87
C GLU A 28 35.36 -37.94 5.57
N ASN A 29 36.34 -38.35 4.74
CA ASN A 29 36.06 -39.09 3.50
C ASN A 29 35.40 -40.46 3.73
N VAL A 30 35.72 -41.14 4.84
CA VAL A 30 35.14 -42.42 5.21
C VAL A 30 33.71 -42.23 5.72
N CYS A 31 33.49 -41.21 6.55
CA CYS A 31 32.17 -40.82 7.05
C CYS A 31 31.25 -40.40 5.90
N TRP A 32 31.75 -39.58 4.96
CA TRP A 32 31.00 -39.19 3.76
C TRP A 32 30.60 -40.42 2.94
N GLU A 33 31.52 -41.36 2.69
CA GLU A 33 31.21 -42.57 1.93
C GLU A 33 30.17 -43.44 2.64
N ALA A 34 30.26 -43.56 3.97
CA ALA A 34 29.31 -44.32 4.79
C ALA A 34 27.90 -43.74 4.73
N VAL A 35 27.78 -42.41 4.86
CA VAL A 35 26.50 -41.71 4.83
C VAL A 35 25.90 -41.67 3.43
N ASN A 36 26.73 -41.51 2.39
CA ASN A 36 26.30 -41.59 1.00
C ASN A 36 25.74 -42.99 0.64
N ALA A 37 26.33 -44.06 1.20
CA ALA A 37 25.87 -45.42 0.97
C ALA A 37 24.61 -45.77 1.79
N ASP A 38 24.50 -45.26 3.03
CA ASP A 38 23.30 -45.35 3.87
C ASP A 38 23.24 -44.15 4.84
N ALA A 39 22.22 -43.30 4.66
CA ALA A 39 22.06 -42.06 5.43
C ALA A 39 21.94 -42.32 6.95
N GLU A 40 21.48 -43.51 7.37
CA GLU A 40 21.36 -43.87 8.78
C GLU A 40 22.71 -43.98 9.51
N ASN A 41 23.82 -44.07 8.78
CA ASN A 41 25.16 -44.08 9.35
C ASN A 41 25.56 -42.74 9.99
N ILE A 42 24.83 -41.65 9.70
CA ILE A 42 25.14 -40.32 10.25
C ILE A 42 25.10 -40.30 11.78
N ARG A 43 24.25 -41.13 12.40
CA ARG A 43 24.16 -41.28 13.87
C ARG A 43 25.45 -41.80 14.53
N HIS A 44 26.38 -42.33 13.72
CA HIS A 44 27.64 -42.91 14.14
C HIS A 44 28.87 -42.10 13.70
N VAL A 45 28.64 -40.90 13.16
CA VAL A 45 29.67 -39.90 12.81
C VAL A 45 29.86 -38.97 14.01
N ASP A 46 31.10 -38.74 14.40
CA ASP A 46 31.41 -37.81 15.49
C ASP A 46 31.04 -36.38 15.08
N GLU A 47 30.50 -35.60 16.03
CA GLU A 47 30.01 -34.24 15.77
C GLU A 47 31.05 -33.34 15.08
N GLY A 48 32.32 -33.42 15.51
CA GLY A 48 33.42 -32.65 14.92
C GLY A 48 33.82 -33.07 13.50
N THR A 49 33.28 -34.18 12.99
CA THR A 49 33.48 -34.66 11.60
C THR A 49 32.28 -34.37 10.72
N LEU A 50 31.15 -33.90 11.26
CA LEU A 50 30.00 -33.50 10.46
C LEU A 50 30.33 -32.25 9.66
N THR A 51 30.23 -32.37 8.34
CA THR A 51 30.43 -31.26 7.39
C THR A 51 29.17 -30.97 6.61
N TYR A 52 29.18 -29.84 5.90
CA TYR A 52 28.13 -29.44 4.96
C TYR A 52 27.79 -30.59 3.99
N GLU A 53 28.80 -31.27 3.42
CA GLU A 53 28.62 -32.32 2.43
C GLU A 53 28.01 -33.59 3.02
N ILE A 54 28.47 -33.98 4.23
CA ILE A 54 27.98 -35.19 4.92
C ILE A 54 26.52 -34.98 5.34
N VAL A 55 26.20 -33.85 5.94
CA VAL A 55 24.83 -33.54 6.37
C VAL A 55 23.92 -33.33 5.15
N GLY A 56 24.39 -32.61 4.14
CA GLY A 56 23.62 -32.34 2.92
C GLY A 56 23.21 -33.61 2.18
N ILE A 57 24.13 -34.56 2.02
CA ILE A 57 23.81 -35.83 1.34
C ILE A 57 22.91 -36.74 2.17
N ALA A 58 23.07 -36.76 3.49
CA ALA A 58 22.18 -37.46 4.41
C ALA A 58 20.74 -36.95 4.28
N LEU A 59 20.54 -35.64 4.38
CA LEU A 59 19.21 -35.02 4.36
C LEU A 59 18.56 -35.10 2.97
N SER A 60 19.35 -35.02 1.90
CA SER A 60 18.85 -35.19 0.54
C SER A 60 18.35 -36.62 0.27
N SER A 61 18.98 -37.61 0.89
CA SER A 61 18.61 -39.02 0.76
C SER A 61 17.45 -39.41 1.68
N LYS A 62 17.51 -38.98 2.95
CA LYS A 62 16.53 -39.34 3.99
C LYS A 62 16.34 -38.20 5.01
N PRO A 63 15.36 -37.29 4.82
CA PRO A 63 15.13 -36.16 5.72
C PRO A 63 14.89 -36.53 7.19
N GLU A 64 14.40 -37.74 7.48
CA GLU A 64 14.10 -38.19 8.84
C GLU A 64 15.36 -38.30 9.72
N VAL A 65 16.54 -38.48 9.12
CA VAL A 65 17.81 -38.57 9.87
C VAL A 65 18.22 -37.24 10.50
N LEU A 66 17.52 -36.14 10.21
CA LEU A 66 17.68 -34.86 10.91
C LEU A 66 17.60 -35.03 12.45
N ARG A 67 16.79 -36.00 12.93
CA ARG A 67 16.66 -36.34 14.36
C ARG A 67 17.93 -36.89 14.99
N GLU A 68 18.80 -37.46 14.18
CA GLU A 68 20.05 -38.10 14.62
C GLU A 68 21.23 -37.12 14.62
N ILE A 69 21.05 -35.90 14.09
CA ILE A 69 22.12 -34.91 13.96
C ILE A 69 22.13 -34.00 15.20
N PRO A 70 23.30 -33.78 15.85
CA PRO A 70 23.43 -32.87 16.98
C PRO A 70 22.92 -31.46 16.68
N HIS A 71 22.26 -30.85 17.66
CA HIS A 71 21.62 -29.54 17.50
C HIS A 71 22.60 -28.43 17.07
N GLU A 72 23.80 -28.38 17.65
CA GLU A 72 24.82 -27.38 17.30
C GLU A 72 25.35 -27.59 15.88
N ALA A 73 25.54 -28.83 15.44
CA ALA A 73 25.87 -29.14 14.04
C ALA A 73 24.76 -28.66 13.08
N LEU A 74 23.49 -28.92 13.41
CA LEU A 74 22.35 -28.42 12.61
C LEU A 74 22.34 -26.90 12.53
N LYS A 75 22.51 -26.21 13.65
CA LYS A 75 22.51 -24.74 13.71
C LYS A 75 23.59 -24.12 12.83
N ASN A 76 24.75 -24.77 12.74
CA ASN A 76 25.89 -24.28 11.98
C ASN A 76 25.88 -24.69 10.50
N LEU A 77 25.30 -25.83 10.15
CA LEU A 77 25.40 -26.40 8.80
C LEU A 77 24.11 -26.24 7.99
N LEU A 78 22.94 -26.40 8.63
CA LEU A 78 21.64 -26.44 7.96
C LEU A 78 21.32 -25.15 7.16
N PRO A 79 21.62 -23.93 7.64
CA PRO A 79 21.35 -22.71 6.87
C PRO A 79 22.05 -22.70 5.51
N TYR A 80 23.32 -23.12 5.46
CA TYR A 80 24.10 -23.18 4.23
C TYR A 80 23.57 -24.25 3.27
N ILE A 81 23.23 -25.44 3.80
CA ILE A 81 22.68 -26.53 2.99
C ILE A 81 21.35 -26.13 2.34
N LEU A 82 20.50 -25.41 3.08
CA LEU A 82 19.22 -24.90 2.57
C LEU A 82 19.38 -23.76 1.57
N ASN A 83 20.50 -23.03 1.59
CA ASN A 83 20.74 -21.99 0.59
C ASN A 83 21.01 -22.57 -0.80
N ASP A 84 21.56 -23.78 -0.89
CA ASP A 84 21.79 -24.47 -2.17
C ASP A 84 20.57 -25.31 -2.63
N ASN A 85 19.64 -25.60 -1.72
CA ASN A 85 18.40 -26.32 -1.99
C ASN A 85 17.28 -25.86 -1.03
N ASP A 86 16.62 -24.76 -1.39
CA ASP A 86 15.56 -24.13 -0.59
C ASP A 86 14.31 -25.01 -0.47
N GLU A 87 14.00 -25.80 -1.49
CA GLU A 87 12.91 -26.79 -1.47
C GLU A 87 13.09 -27.84 -0.36
N MET A 88 14.33 -28.12 0.07
CA MET A 88 14.60 -29.10 1.12
C MET A 88 13.97 -28.71 2.46
N LEU A 89 13.86 -27.41 2.78
CA LEU A 89 13.26 -27.00 4.06
C LEU A 89 11.82 -27.50 4.20
N ALA A 90 11.08 -27.60 3.10
CA ALA A 90 9.70 -28.07 3.10
C ALA A 90 9.57 -29.56 3.49
N THR A 91 10.60 -30.39 3.21
CA THR A 91 10.59 -31.84 3.44
C THR A 91 11.08 -32.24 4.83
N LEU A 92 11.82 -31.36 5.51
CA LEU A 92 12.40 -31.64 6.83
C LEU A 92 11.33 -31.85 7.91
N PRO A 93 11.57 -32.77 8.88
CA PRO A 93 10.66 -33.03 9.98
C PRO A 93 10.51 -31.80 10.89
N LYS A 94 9.31 -31.19 10.84
CA LYS A 94 9.00 -29.92 11.52
C LYS A 94 9.02 -30.00 13.04
N ASP A 95 8.87 -31.19 13.62
CA ASP A 95 8.97 -31.45 15.06
C ASP A 95 10.38 -31.23 15.61
N VAL A 96 11.41 -31.30 14.77
CA VAL A 96 12.82 -31.11 15.14
C VAL A 96 13.26 -29.66 14.99
N LEU A 97 12.64 -28.91 14.07
CA LEU A 97 13.00 -27.53 13.79
C LEU A 97 12.56 -26.61 14.92
N THR A 98 13.48 -26.27 15.81
CA THR A 98 13.27 -25.33 16.91
C THR A 98 13.28 -23.88 16.42
N ALA A 99 12.81 -22.96 17.27
CA ALA A 99 12.87 -21.52 16.98
C ALA A 99 14.32 -21.05 16.70
N ASP A 100 15.30 -21.57 17.44
CA ASP A 100 16.71 -21.23 17.26
C ASP A 100 17.27 -21.71 15.90
N LEU A 101 16.84 -22.88 15.42
CA LEU A 101 17.20 -23.36 14.08
C LEU A 101 16.56 -22.50 12.99
N TYR A 102 15.26 -22.19 13.11
CA TYR A 102 14.59 -21.28 12.19
C TYR A 102 15.25 -19.91 12.14
N HIS A 103 15.70 -19.39 13.29
CA HIS A 103 16.43 -18.14 13.34
C HIS A 103 17.76 -18.21 12.59
N ALA A 104 18.52 -19.31 12.71
CA ALA A 104 19.76 -19.49 11.95
C ALA A 104 19.49 -19.55 10.44
N ILE A 105 18.44 -20.28 10.03
CA ILE A 105 18.05 -20.45 8.63
C ILE A 105 17.59 -19.14 7.98
N VAL A 106 16.74 -18.37 8.67
CA VAL A 106 16.21 -17.08 8.19
C VAL A 106 17.31 -16.00 8.14
N LYS A 107 18.26 -16.06 9.08
CA LYS A 107 19.40 -15.13 9.08
C LYS A 107 20.28 -15.31 7.85
N GLU A 108 20.42 -16.54 7.37
CA GLU A 108 21.18 -16.83 6.14
C GLU A 108 20.40 -16.39 4.89
N ASN A 109 19.10 -16.71 4.82
CA ASN A 109 18.25 -16.28 3.72
C ASN A 109 16.84 -15.95 4.23
N GLY A 110 16.47 -14.66 4.16
CA GLY A 110 15.20 -14.13 4.65
C GLY A 110 13.96 -14.72 3.99
N HIS A 111 14.07 -15.22 2.75
CA HIS A 111 12.97 -15.88 2.04
C HIS A 111 12.49 -17.15 2.75
N ASN A 112 13.32 -17.77 3.60
CA ASN A 112 12.93 -18.93 4.40
C ASN A 112 11.86 -18.62 5.44
N LEU A 113 11.52 -17.34 5.69
CA LEU A 113 10.42 -16.94 6.57
C LEU A 113 9.08 -17.59 6.15
N GLN A 114 8.89 -17.87 4.86
CA GLN A 114 7.69 -18.52 4.34
C GLN A 114 7.46 -19.93 4.93
N HIS A 115 8.52 -20.61 5.37
CA HIS A 115 8.48 -21.96 5.91
C HIS A 115 8.44 -22.01 7.45
N VAL A 116 8.53 -20.84 8.11
CA VAL A 116 8.45 -20.73 9.57
C VAL A 116 6.98 -20.82 10.00
N PRO A 117 6.62 -21.73 10.93
CA PRO A 117 5.27 -21.81 11.48
C PRO A 117 4.84 -20.49 12.11
N GLU A 118 3.58 -20.07 11.91
CA GLU A 118 3.09 -18.77 12.41
C GLU A 118 3.27 -18.59 13.92
N GLY A 119 3.12 -19.66 14.71
CA GLY A 119 3.33 -19.61 16.16
C GLY A 119 4.80 -19.45 16.61
N MET A 120 5.75 -19.57 15.69
CA MET A 120 7.19 -19.39 15.94
C MET A 120 7.75 -18.09 15.35
N LYS A 121 6.96 -17.36 14.55
CA LYS A 121 7.38 -16.04 14.09
C LYS A 121 7.39 -15.09 15.28
N THR A 122 8.40 -14.22 15.31
CA THR A 122 8.50 -13.11 16.25
C THR A 122 8.80 -11.84 15.46
N PRO A 123 8.48 -10.64 16.00
CA PRO A 123 8.84 -9.39 15.33
C PRO A 123 10.34 -9.32 15.00
N GLU A 124 11.20 -9.81 15.90
CA GLU A 124 12.66 -9.82 15.72
C GLU A 124 13.11 -10.76 14.59
N LEU A 125 12.51 -11.95 14.50
CA LEU A 125 12.79 -12.88 13.41
C LEU A 125 12.32 -12.31 12.06
N CYS A 126 11.14 -11.68 12.02
CA CYS A 126 10.61 -11.04 10.82
C CYS A 126 11.46 -9.84 10.37
N ARG A 127 11.96 -9.03 11.31
CA ARG A 127 12.95 -7.98 11.00
C ARG A 127 14.23 -8.58 10.46
N THR A 128 14.73 -9.64 11.09
CA THR A 128 15.93 -10.33 10.62
C THR A 128 15.74 -10.83 9.19
N ALA A 129 14.60 -11.45 8.87
CA ALA A 129 14.28 -11.91 7.52
C ALA A 129 14.28 -10.77 6.50
N PHE A 130 13.69 -9.64 6.84
CA PHE A 130 13.66 -8.49 5.95
C PHE A 130 15.05 -7.87 5.79
N PHE A 131 15.83 -7.68 6.86
CA PHE A 131 17.12 -6.99 6.71
C PHE A 131 18.30 -7.92 6.34
N SER A 132 18.14 -9.25 6.34
CA SER A 132 19.19 -10.20 5.95
C SER A 132 19.34 -10.33 4.44
N THR A 133 18.26 -10.18 3.67
CA THR A 133 18.29 -10.30 2.22
C THR A 133 18.40 -8.91 1.59
N GLN A 134 19.62 -8.45 1.28
CA GLN A 134 19.79 -7.28 0.41
C GLN A 134 19.95 -7.75 -1.03
N ASP A 135 18.88 -8.27 -1.62
CA ASP A 135 18.87 -8.48 -3.07
C ASP A 135 18.56 -7.14 -3.76
N LEU A 136 19.21 -6.89 -4.89
CA LEU A 136 19.08 -5.64 -5.66
C LEU A 136 17.75 -5.58 -6.46
N GLY A 137 16.87 -6.59 -6.31
CA GLY A 137 15.63 -6.77 -7.06
C GLY A 137 14.34 -6.54 -6.27
N PHE A 138 13.21 -6.52 -7.00
CA PHE A 138 11.84 -6.39 -6.46
C PHE A 138 11.47 -7.49 -5.46
N ASP A 139 12.07 -8.67 -5.61
CA ASP A 139 11.71 -9.89 -4.88
C ASP A 139 11.92 -9.80 -3.38
N HIS A 140 12.79 -8.90 -2.91
CA HIS A 140 13.03 -8.73 -1.49
C HIS A 140 11.74 -8.34 -0.71
N CYS A 141 10.90 -7.48 -1.30
CA CYS A 141 9.66 -7.02 -0.67
C CYS A 141 8.59 -8.13 -0.57
N ALA A 142 8.73 -9.24 -1.30
CA ALA A 142 7.81 -10.37 -1.20
C ALA A 142 7.85 -11.01 0.20
N ILE A 143 8.92 -10.79 0.98
CA ILE A 143 9.02 -11.24 2.37
C ILE A 143 7.91 -10.64 3.24
N LEU A 144 7.44 -9.41 2.94
CA LEU A 144 6.38 -8.73 3.69
C LEU A 144 5.06 -9.53 3.72
N ASN A 145 4.79 -10.35 2.70
CA ASN A 145 3.61 -11.21 2.65
C ASN A 145 3.60 -12.28 3.76
N TYR A 146 4.79 -12.64 4.26
CA TYR A 146 4.94 -13.67 5.30
C TYR A 146 5.04 -13.09 6.71
N ILE A 147 5.06 -11.76 6.87
CA ILE A 147 5.19 -11.09 8.16
C ILE A 147 3.78 -10.87 8.76
N PRO A 148 3.48 -11.35 9.98
CA PRO A 148 2.18 -11.14 10.64
C PRO A 148 2.12 -9.88 11.53
N TYR A 149 3.16 -9.04 11.49
CA TYR A 149 3.35 -7.91 12.39
C TYR A 149 3.25 -6.58 11.64
N PRO A 150 2.16 -5.81 11.81
CA PRO A 150 1.96 -4.55 11.11
C PRO A 150 3.12 -3.55 11.29
N GLU A 151 3.70 -3.48 12.48
CA GLU A 151 4.82 -2.59 12.78
C GLU A 151 6.08 -2.94 11.98
N VAL A 152 6.35 -4.24 11.79
CA VAL A 152 7.49 -4.70 10.98
C VAL A 152 7.20 -4.49 9.50
N CYS A 153 5.97 -4.75 9.04
CA CYS A 153 5.58 -4.42 7.68
C CYS A 153 5.74 -2.93 7.38
N LEU A 154 5.36 -2.05 8.31
CA LEU A 154 5.52 -0.61 8.13
C LEU A 154 6.99 -0.18 8.08
N GLU A 155 7.86 -0.78 8.88
CA GLU A 155 9.31 -0.58 8.80
C GLU A 155 9.83 -0.94 7.39
N GLY A 156 9.46 -2.11 6.87
CA GLY A 156 9.87 -2.53 5.53
C GLY A 156 9.29 -1.65 4.40
N LEU A 157 8.03 -1.24 4.52
CA LEU A 157 7.44 -0.28 3.56
C LEU A 157 8.23 1.04 3.54
N LYS A 158 8.59 1.59 4.70
CA LYS A 158 9.37 2.85 4.80
C LYS A 158 10.75 2.72 4.16
N ASP A 159 11.36 1.56 4.28
CA ASP A 159 12.66 1.27 3.67
C ASP A 159 12.56 1.21 2.12
N SER A 160 11.49 0.59 1.60
CA SER A 160 11.36 0.31 0.16
C SER A 160 10.60 1.37 -0.66
N ILE A 161 9.85 2.28 -0.02
CA ILE A 161 8.93 3.22 -0.71
C ILE A 161 9.61 4.16 -1.71
N ASN A 162 10.91 4.44 -1.55
CA ASN A 162 11.65 5.32 -2.46
C ASN A 162 12.11 4.62 -3.75
N SER A 163 12.11 3.29 -3.75
CA SER A 163 12.60 2.47 -4.87
C SER A 163 11.47 1.84 -5.67
N LEU A 164 10.29 1.66 -5.06
CA LEU A 164 9.16 0.93 -5.62
C LEU A 164 7.87 1.73 -5.61
N ASP A 165 6.96 1.37 -6.50
CA ASP A 165 5.62 1.95 -6.55
C ASP A 165 4.79 1.56 -5.32
N ALA A 166 4.02 2.52 -4.78
CA ALA A 166 3.25 2.32 -3.56
C ALA A 166 2.11 1.31 -3.72
N ILE A 167 1.54 1.19 -4.92
CA ILE A 167 0.51 0.18 -5.23
C ILE A 167 1.14 -1.21 -5.26
N ASP A 168 2.31 -1.36 -5.87
CA ASP A 168 3.03 -2.63 -5.89
C ASP A 168 3.38 -3.09 -4.48
N LEU A 169 3.89 -2.17 -3.63
CA LEU A 169 4.13 -2.44 -2.22
C LEU A 169 2.86 -2.78 -1.44
N ALA A 170 1.73 -2.14 -1.75
CA ALA A 170 0.46 -2.49 -1.11
C ALA A 170 0.03 -3.93 -1.42
N HIS A 171 0.34 -4.44 -2.63
CA HIS A 171 0.00 -5.80 -3.04
C HIS A 171 0.91 -6.88 -2.45
N THR A 172 2.08 -6.53 -1.90
CA THR A 172 2.93 -7.51 -1.18
C THR A 172 2.43 -7.78 0.24
N LEU A 173 1.52 -6.96 0.77
CA LEU A 173 0.99 -7.11 2.11
C LEU A 173 -0.22 -8.05 2.15
N ARG A 174 -0.30 -8.84 3.21
CA ARG A 174 -1.55 -9.51 3.57
C ARG A 174 -2.60 -8.49 4.00
N PRO A 175 -3.87 -8.60 3.54
CA PRO A 175 -4.92 -7.68 3.96
C PRO A 175 -5.10 -7.57 5.48
N GLU A 176 -4.83 -8.64 6.22
CA GLU A 176 -4.99 -8.72 7.67
C GLU A 176 -3.97 -7.87 8.45
N VAL A 177 -2.79 -7.61 7.88
CA VAL A 177 -1.76 -6.78 8.54
C VAL A 177 -1.94 -5.29 8.27
N ILE A 178 -2.70 -4.92 7.23
CA ILE A 178 -2.97 -3.52 6.92
C ILE A 178 -3.82 -2.95 8.05
N ASN A 179 -3.24 -2.09 8.86
CA ASN A 179 -3.92 -1.32 9.90
C ASN A 179 -4.09 0.15 9.46
N LYS A 180 -4.62 1.01 10.34
CA LYS A 180 -4.82 2.44 10.04
C LYS A 180 -3.51 3.18 9.71
N GLU A 181 -2.41 2.82 10.35
CA GLU A 181 -1.12 3.47 10.16
C GLU A 181 -0.53 3.13 8.79
N ILE A 182 -0.54 1.83 8.42
CA ILE A 182 -0.12 1.37 7.10
C ILE A 182 -1.01 1.97 6.01
N ALA A 183 -2.33 1.97 6.21
CA ALA A 183 -3.27 2.55 5.24
C ALA A 183 -2.99 4.04 5.01
N GLY A 184 -2.80 4.80 6.09
CA GLY A 184 -2.42 6.22 6.01
C GLY A 184 -1.05 6.45 5.36
N PHE A 185 -0.08 5.57 5.61
CA PHE A 185 1.24 5.62 5.00
C PHE A 185 1.17 5.41 3.47
N LEU A 186 0.53 4.33 3.01
CA LEU A 186 0.40 4.01 1.59
C LEU A 186 -0.36 5.12 0.84
N VAL A 187 -1.53 5.51 1.34
CA VAL A 187 -2.36 6.57 0.76
C VAL A 187 -1.66 7.93 0.77
N GLY A 188 -0.77 8.17 1.74
CA GLY A 188 0.04 9.38 1.81
C GLY A 188 1.11 9.48 0.72
N HIS A 189 1.57 8.35 0.17
CA HIS A 189 2.54 8.30 -0.92
C HIS A 189 1.85 8.28 -2.29
N ASP A 190 0.79 7.48 -2.43
CA ASP A 190 -0.10 7.54 -3.59
C ASP A 190 -1.55 7.36 -3.15
N GLY A 191 -2.38 8.37 -3.41
CA GLY A 191 -3.81 8.31 -3.13
C GLY A 191 -4.54 7.15 -3.83
N CYS A 192 -4.02 6.63 -4.95
CA CYS A 192 -4.57 5.46 -5.62
C CYS A 192 -4.46 4.18 -4.77
N CYS A 193 -3.56 4.12 -3.79
CA CYS A 193 -3.47 3.02 -2.82
C CYS A 193 -4.75 2.84 -2.01
N LEU A 194 -5.65 3.84 -1.94
CA LEU A 194 -6.98 3.69 -1.33
C LEU A 194 -7.73 2.46 -1.90
N SER A 195 -7.49 2.15 -3.17
CA SER A 195 -8.06 0.99 -3.87
C SER A 195 -7.55 -0.36 -3.36
N CYS A 196 -6.37 -0.40 -2.72
CA CYS A 196 -5.75 -1.58 -2.13
C CYS A 196 -6.09 -1.73 -0.64
N ILE A 197 -6.64 -0.69 0.01
CA ILE A 197 -6.95 -0.71 1.44
C ILE A 197 -8.20 -1.55 1.70
N PRO A 198 -8.19 -2.45 2.73
CA PRO A 198 -9.37 -3.20 3.13
C PRO A 198 -10.60 -2.31 3.37
N VAL A 199 -11.77 -2.76 2.90
CA VAL A 199 -13.02 -1.98 2.89
C VAL A 199 -13.37 -1.37 4.26
N HIS A 200 -13.09 -2.09 5.35
CA HIS A 200 -13.38 -1.63 6.71
C HIS A 200 -12.44 -0.52 7.22
N LEU A 201 -11.30 -0.30 6.54
CA LEU A 201 -10.34 0.78 6.82
C LEU A 201 -10.48 1.97 5.85
N GLN A 202 -11.20 1.80 4.74
CA GLN A 202 -11.57 2.91 3.87
C GLN A 202 -12.55 3.83 4.60
N THR A 203 -12.05 4.96 5.09
CA THR A 203 -12.78 5.98 5.85
C THR A 203 -12.89 7.26 5.03
N GLU A 204 -13.80 8.17 5.41
CA GLU A 204 -13.90 9.48 4.75
C GLU A 204 -12.59 10.27 4.93
N GLU A 205 -11.98 10.21 6.12
CA GLU A 205 -10.70 10.86 6.39
C GLU A 205 -9.59 10.36 5.45
N LEU A 206 -9.51 9.04 5.26
CA LEU A 206 -8.52 8.44 4.35
C LEU A 206 -8.82 8.76 2.88
N ALA A 207 -10.10 8.81 2.49
CA ALA A 207 -10.49 9.23 1.15
C ALA A 207 -10.15 10.71 0.88
N MET A 208 -10.33 11.58 1.87
CA MET A 208 -9.92 12.99 1.81
C MET A 208 -8.40 13.12 1.67
N GLN A 209 -7.64 12.30 2.40
CA GLN A 209 -6.19 12.23 2.23
C GLN A 209 -5.82 11.77 0.81
N ALA A 210 -6.44 10.69 0.33
CA ALA A 210 -6.18 10.13 -0.99
C ALA A 210 -6.36 11.14 -2.12
N VAL A 211 -7.49 11.87 -2.12
CA VAL A 211 -7.76 12.88 -3.15
C VAL A 211 -6.86 14.11 -3.02
N SER A 212 -6.34 14.40 -1.82
CA SER A 212 -5.37 15.49 -1.65
C SER A 212 -4.00 15.17 -2.27
N VAL A 213 -3.65 13.88 -2.37
CA VAL A 213 -2.38 13.39 -2.94
C VAL A 213 -2.50 13.19 -4.46
N SER A 214 -3.49 12.42 -4.92
CA SER A 214 -3.60 11.98 -6.32
C SER A 214 -4.82 12.56 -7.06
N GLY A 215 -5.48 13.58 -6.48
CA GLY A 215 -6.72 14.12 -7.03
C GLY A 215 -7.86 13.09 -7.06
N ASN A 216 -8.91 13.39 -7.81
CA ASN A 216 -10.07 12.50 -7.91
C ASN A 216 -9.81 11.20 -8.69
N GLN A 217 -8.63 11.03 -9.29
CA GLN A 217 -8.22 9.73 -9.83
C GLN A 217 -8.24 8.65 -8.74
N ALA A 218 -7.88 9.00 -7.51
CA ALA A 218 -7.91 8.09 -6.35
C ALA A 218 -9.30 7.44 -6.11
N LEU A 219 -10.39 8.06 -6.56
CA LEU A 219 -11.76 7.56 -6.39
C LEU A 219 -12.29 6.77 -7.61
N SER A 220 -11.47 6.61 -8.65
CA SER A 220 -11.90 6.01 -9.92
C SER A 220 -12.06 4.48 -9.84
N TYR A 221 -11.38 3.85 -8.88
CA TYR A 221 -11.39 2.41 -8.71
C TYR A 221 -12.73 1.91 -8.14
N THR A 222 -13.15 0.73 -8.58
CA THR A 222 -14.39 0.07 -8.11
C THR A 222 -14.26 -0.53 -6.73
N THR A 223 -13.04 -0.81 -6.27
CA THR A 223 -12.73 -1.27 -4.91
C THR A 223 -12.86 -0.17 -3.87
N VAL A 224 -12.89 1.10 -4.30
CA VAL A 224 -13.17 2.23 -3.41
C VAL A 224 -14.67 2.30 -3.16
N ARG A 225 -15.03 2.25 -1.88
CA ARG A 225 -16.40 2.35 -1.38
C ARG A 225 -17.18 3.50 -2.01
N GLU A 226 -18.35 3.17 -2.56
CA GLU A 226 -19.21 4.13 -3.26
C GLU A 226 -19.77 5.21 -2.32
N ASP A 227 -19.99 4.89 -1.04
CA ASP A 227 -20.49 5.85 -0.04
C ASP A 227 -19.45 6.93 0.34
N LEU A 228 -18.16 6.70 0.04
CA LEU A 228 -17.11 7.71 0.21
C LEU A 228 -17.02 8.69 -0.98
N LYS A 229 -17.65 8.37 -2.12
CA LYS A 229 -17.63 9.19 -3.34
C LYS A 229 -18.67 10.31 -3.26
N THR A 230 -18.50 11.17 -2.25
CA THR A 230 -19.39 12.29 -1.94
C THR A 230 -18.92 13.59 -2.60
N GLU A 231 -19.83 14.55 -2.73
CA GLU A 231 -19.50 15.91 -3.22
C GLU A 231 -18.37 16.55 -2.41
N LYS A 232 -18.37 16.35 -1.07
CA LYS A 232 -17.32 16.84 -0.17
C LYS A 232 -15.94 16.31 -0.55
N VAL A 233 -15.82 14.99 -0.76
CA VAL A 233 -14.53 14.37 -1.10
C VAL A 233 -14.11 14.78 -2.52
N TYR A 234 -15.03 14.83 -3.48
CA TYR A 234 -14.72 15.29 -4.83
C TYR A 234 -14.20 16.73 -4.86
N LEU A 235 -14.81 17.63 -4.08
CA LEU A 235 -14.35 19.01 -3.95
C LEU A 235 -12.97 19.10 -3.31
N ALA A 236 -12.67 18.25 -2.32
CA ALA A 236 -11.35 18.20 -1.69
C ALA A 236 -10.24 17.76 -2.66
N GLY A 237 -10.56 16.92 -3.66
CA GLY A 237 -9.64 16.52 -4.71
C GLY A 237 -9.35 17.57 -5.77
N MET A 238 -10.06 18.71 -5.78
CA MET A 238 -9.93 19.73 -6.81
C MET A 238 -8.83 20.76 -6.47
N GLY A 239 -7.57 20.37 -6.67
CA GLY A 239 -6.42 21.26 -6.51
C GLY A 239 -6.29 22.31 -7.63
N LYS A 240 -5.79 23.51 -7.30
CA LYS A 240 -5.77 24.69 -8.21
C LYS A 240 -5.17 24.44 -9.60
N ASP A 241 -4.20 23.55 -9.72
CA ASP A 241 -3.48 23.27 -10.96
C ASP A 241 -3.76 21.86 -11.52
N SER A 242 -4.79 21.17 -11.02
CA SER A 242 -5.14 19.80 -11.40
C SER A 242 -6.54 19.73 -12.03
N PHE A 243 -6.69 20.27 -13.24
CA PHE A 243 -7.98 20.24 -13.94
C PHE A 243 -8.42 18.79 -14.29
N GLN A 244 -7.47 17.86 -14.43
CA GLN A 244 -7.74 16.44 -14.65
C GLN A 244 -8.59 15.87 -13.52
N SER A 245 -8.40 16.36 -12.29
CA SER A 245 -9.21 15.97 -11.13
C SER A 245 -10.71 16.20 -11.35
N TYR A 246 -11.12 17.28 -12.01
CA TYR A 246 -12.52 17.46 -12.39
C TYR A 246 -12.99 16.43 -13.44
N LEU A 247 -12.12 16.09 -14.39
CA LEU A 247 -12.44 15.13 -15.46
C LEU A 247 -12.58 13.69 -14.94
N HIS A 248 -11.88 13.34 -13.86
CA HIS A 248 -12.02 12.06 -13.17
C HIS A 248 -13.34 11.90 -12.41
N ILE A 249 -14.06 13.00 -12.13
CA ILE A 249 -15.40 12.91 -11.52
C ILE A 249 -16.37 12.37 -12.58
N PRO A 250 -17.09 11.26 -12.31
CA PRO A 250 -18.11 10.74 -13.22
C PRO A 250 -19.16 11.81 -13.55
N GLU A 251 -19.63 11.87 -14.78
CA GLU A 251 -20.57 12.91 -15.24
C GLU A 251 -21.80 13.03 -14.33
N GLN A 252 -22.34 11.90 -13.88
CA GLN A 252 -23.52 11.83 -13.02
C GLN A 252 -23.27 12.35 -11.60
N LYS A 253 -22.00 12.45 -11.18
CA LYS A 253 -21.57 12.97 -9.87
C LYS A 253 -21.12 14.44 -9.94
N ARG A 254 -21.03 15.04 -11.12
CA ARG A 254 -20.69 16.46 -11.31
C ARG A 254 -21.88 17.34 -10.94
N THR A 255 -22.00 17.65 -9.66
CA THR A 255 -23.03 18.54 -9.15
C THR A 255 -22.85 19.98 -9.65
N PRO A 256 -23.88 20.84 -9.51
CA PRO A 256 -23.73 22.26 -9.79
C PRO A 256 -22.63 22.95 -8.98
N GLU A 257 -22.36 22.51 -7.74
CA GLU A 257 -21.30 23.09 -6.90
C GLU A 257 -19.92 22.73 -7.42
N ILE A 258 -19.68 21.44 -7.69
CA ILE A 258 -18.45 20.96 -8.31
C ILE A 258 -18.17 21.70 -9.61
N CYS A 259 -19.18 21.85 -10.48
CA CYS A 259 -19.01 22.56 -11.74
C CYS A 259 -18.69 24.05 -11.54
N LEU A 260 -19.32 24.70 -10.56
CA LEU A 260 -19.05 26.11 -10.27
C LEU A 260 -17.62 26.29 -9.73
N VAL A 261 -17.21 25.47 -8.77
CA VAL A 261 -15.84 25.49 -8.23
C VAL A 261 -14.83 25.23 -9.36
N ALA A 262 -15.09 24.23 -10.19
CA ALA A 262 -14.21 23.87 -11.30
C ALA A 262 -14.06 25.02 -12.28
N GLU A 263 -15.14 25.74 -12.60
CA GLU A 263 -15.08 26.89 -13.51
C GLU A 263 -14.25 28.05 -12.93
N LYS A 264 -14.29 28.26 -11.61
CA LYS A 264 -13.44 29.27 -10.97
C LYS A 264 -11.97 28.87 -10.97
N LEU A 265 -11.67 27.58 -10.76
CA LEU A 265 -10.30 27.07 -10.73
C LEU A 265 -9.69 26.94 -12.13
N TYR A 266 -10.45 26.45 -13.11
CA TYR A 266 -9.97 26.05 -14.43
C TYR A 266 -10.77 26.70 -15.57
N PRO A 267 -10.89 28.04 -15.65
CA PRO A 267 -11.73 28.70 -16.66
C PRO A 267 -11.36 28.30 -18.10
N GLN A 268 -10.06 28.10 -18.36
CA GLN A 268 -9.52 27.66 -19.65
C GLN A 268 -10.04 26.30 -20.11
N LEU A 269 -10.37 25.39 -19.18
CA LEU A 269 -10.95 24.10 -19.50
C LEU A 269 -12.31 24.29 -20.17
N PHE A 270 -13.15 25.14 -19.61
CA PHE A 270 -14.53 25.34 -20.06
C PHE A 270 -14.62 26.24 -21.30
N GLU A 271 -13.65 27.11 -21.53
CA GLU A 271 -13.50 27.82 -22.80
C GLU A 271 -13.24 26.87 -23.97
N LYS A 272 -12.38 25.85 -23.76
CA LYS A 272 -12.01 24.88 -24.79
C LYS A 272 -12.99 23.71 -24.89
N ARG A 273 -13.57 23.30 -23.76
CA ARG A 273 -14.36 22.09 -23.61
C ARG A 273 -15.67 22.33 -22.83
N PRO A 274 -16.60 23.15 -23.34
CA PRO A 274 -17.86 23.41 -22.65
C PRO A 274 -18.75 22.16 -22.49
N GLU A 275 -18.48 21.09 -23.23
CA GLU A 275 -19.22 19.83 -23.18
C GLU A 275 -19.00 19.04 -21.89
N VAL A 276 -17.91 19.28 -21.14
CA VAL A 276 -17.63 18.54 -19.91
C VAL A 276 -18.56 18.90 -18.75
N ILE A 277 -19.30 20.01 -18.86
CA ILE A 277 -20.35 20.36 -17.90
C ILE A 277 -21.63 19.61 -18.29
N PRO A 278 -22.24 18.86 -17.35
CA PRO A 278 -23.47 18.13 -17.61
C PRO A 278 -24.62 19.04 -18.07
N GLU A 279 -25.47 18.51 -18.94
CA GLU A 279 -26.56 19.28 -19.56
C GLU A 279 -27.57 19.82 -18.53
N HIS A 280 -27.84 19.03 -17.49
CA HIS A 280 -28.72 19.43 -16.39
C HIS A 280 -28.15 20.59 -15.55
N VAL A 281 -26.81 20.71 -15.48
CA VAL A 281 -26.14 21.83 -14.80
C VAL A 281 -26.25 23.09 -15.66
N LYS A 282 -25.99 23.00 -16.97
CA LYS A 282 -26.05 24.15 -17.90
C LYS A 282 -27.44 24.75 -18.06
N LYS A 283 -28.49 23.92 -18.07
CA LYS A 283 -29.87 24.34 -18.33
C LYS A 283 -30.72 24.50 -17.07
N GLY A 284 -30.27 23.97 -15.94
CA GLY A 284 -31.00 24.02 -14.68
C GLY A 284 -31.01 25.40 -14.03
N CYS A 285 -31.94 25.62 -13.11
CA CYS A 285 -31.89 26.75 -12.18
C CYS A 285 -31.13 26.31 -10.92
N ASN A 286 -29.83 26.53 -10.90
CA ASN A 286 -28.92 26.04 -9.86
C ASN A 286 -27.84 27.09 -9.58
N ILE A 287 -26.95 26.82 -8.62
CA ILE A 287 -25.86 27.75 -8.25
C ILE A 287 -24.93 28.08 -9.41
N TYR A 288 -24.68 27.13 -10.33
CA TYR A 288 -23.82 27.34 -11.49
C TYR A 288 -24.43 28.38 -12.44
N THR A 289 -25.68 28.18 -12.85
CA THR A 289 -26.38 29.13 -13.74
C THR A 289 -26.66 30.45 -13.04
N LEU A 290 -26.96 30.43 -11.73
CA LEU A 290 -27.09 31.65 -10.93
C LEU A 290 -25.80 32.47 -10.95
N SER A 291 -24.62 31.85 -10.79
CA SER A 291 -23.34 32.57 -10.89
C SER A 291 -23.23 33.28 -12.23
N LYS A 292 -23.51 32.59 -13.34
CA LYS A 292 -23.44 33.18 -14.69
C LYS A 292 -24.39 34.37 -14.86
N THR A 293 -25.65 34.21 -14.43
CA THR A 293 -26.64 35.29 -14.51
C THR A 293 -26.24 36.48 -13.64
N LEU A 294 -25.75 36.22 -12.42
CA LEU A 294 -25.33 37.24 -11.49
C LEU A 294 -24.12 38.02 -12.03
N GLU A 295 -23.08 37.33 -12.52
CA GLU A 295 -21.89 37.96 -13.09
C GLU A 295 -22.23 38.76 -14.36
N GLY A 296 -23.11 38.25 -15.22
CA GLY A 296 -23.59 38.98 -16.40
C GLY A 296 -24.41 40.22 -16.07
N ALA A 297 -25.24 40.15 -15.02
CA ALA A 297 -26.10 41.26 -14.61
C ALA A 297 -25.34 42.37 -13.87
N THR A 298 -24.27 42.05 -13.15
CA THR A 298 -23.52 43.04 -12.35
C THR A 298 -22.18 43.43 -12.97
N GLY A 299 -21.63 42.61 -13.87
CA GLY A 299 -20.29 42.77 -14.41
C GLY A 299 -19.17 42.50 -13.40
N LYS A 300 -19.48 41.92 -12.23
CA LYS A 300 -18.52 41.55 -11.19
C LYS A 300 -18.43 40.03 -11.10
N LYS A 301 -17.24 39.50 -10.79
CA LYS A 301 -17.08 38.09 -10.42
C LYS A 301 -17.45 37.88 -8.96
N TYR A 302 -17.99 36.70 -8.66
CA TYR A 302 -18.35 36.29 -7.31
C TYR A 302 -17.66 34.99 -6.93
N ASP A 303 -17.33 34.85 -5.65
CA ASP A 303 -16.86 33.59 -5.12
C ASP A 303 -18.01 32.57 -4.99
N VAL A 304 -17.65 31.29 -4.80
CA VAL A 304 -18.62 30.19 -4.73
C VAL A 304 -19.56 30.37 -3.53
N GLU A 305 -19.06 30.83 -2.39
CA GLU A 305 -19.82 30.99 -1.15
C GLU A 305 -20.81 32.16 -1.22
N GLU A 306 -20.47 33.24 -1.93
CA GLU A 306 -21.36 34.36 -2.24
C GLU A 306 -22.56 33.89 -3.05
N VAL A 307 -22.32 33.12 -4.10
CA VAL A 307 -23.39 32.58 -4.96
C VAL A 307 -24.22 31.55 -4.20
N LYS A 308 -23.58 30.64 -3.46
CA LYS A 308 -24.25 29.61 -2.65
C LYS A 308 -25.14 30.24 -1.57
N ARG A 309 -24.63 31.25 -0.87
CA ARG A 309 -25.41 32.03 0.11
C ARG A 309 -26.63 32.68 -0.54
N LEU A 310 -26.47 33.32 -1.70
CA LEU A 310 -27.59 33.94 -2.40
C LEU A 310 -28.63 32.92 -2.85
N TYR A 311 -28.20 31.78 -3.41
CA TYR A 311 -29.10 30.71 -3.87
C TYR A 311 -29.91 30.09 -2.73
N ASN A 312 -29.32 30.01 -1.53
CA ASN A 312 -29.96 29.50 -0.33
C ASN A 312 -30.81 30.56 0.42
N GLY A 313 -31.26 31.61 -0.26
CA GLY A 313 -32.16 32.64 0.29
C GLY A 313 -31.45 33.75 1.07
N GLY A 314 -30.12 33.77 1.06
CA GLY A 314 -29.34 34.88 1.55
C GLY A 314 -29.45 36.12 0.64
N THR A 315 -28.59 37.10 0.91
CA THR A 315 -28.65 38.38 0.21
C THR A 315 -27.27 38.83 -0.24
N LEU A 316 -27.23 39.57 -1.34
CA LEU A 316 -26.00 40.15 -1.86
C LEU A 316 -26.19 41.65 -2.12
N ARG A 317 -25.13 42.44 -1.89
CA ARG A 317 -25.14 43.86 -2.25
C ARG A 317 -24.63 44.03 -3.68
N ALA A 318 -25.43 44.67 -4.52
CA ALA A 318 -25.05 45.03 -5.88
C ALA A 318 -25.10 46.55 -6.05
N ASP A 319 -23.95 47.17 -6.33
CA ASP A 319 -23.88 48.61 -6.63
C ASP A 319 -24.59 48.93 -7.95
N ARG A 320 -24.57 47.97 -8.88
CA ARG A 320 -25.21 48.02 -10.20
C ARG A 320 -25.75 46.64 -10.54
N PHE A 321 -26.97 46.57 -11.06
CA PHE A 321 -27.61 45.35 -11.53
C PHE A 321 -28.44 45.65 -12.79
N ILE A 322 -28.19 44.93 -13.87
CA ILE A 322 -28.90 45.08 -15.14
C ILE A 322 -30.13 44.17 -15.13
N THR A 323 -31.31 44.74 -15.37
CA THR A 323 -32.58 44.01 -15.50
C THR A 323 -33.23 44.35 -16.85
N PRO A 324 -34.22 43.57 -17.32
CA PRO A 324 -34.99 43.92 -18.51
C PRO A 324 -35.65 45.31 -18.43
N GLY A 325 -36.00 45.76 -17.22
CA GLY A 325 -36.58 47.09 -16.96
C GLY A 325 -35.56 48.22 -16.78
N GLY A 326 -34.27 47.97 -16.99
CA GLY A 326 -33.21 48.96 -16.87
C GLY A 326 -32.18 48.63 -15.78
N THR A 327 -31.28 49.58 -15.52
CA THR A 327 -30.18 49.41 -14.56
C THR A 327 -30.60 49.88 -13.16
N LEU A 328 -30.62 48.96 -12.20
CA LEU A 328 -30.80 49.26 -10.78
C LEU A 328 -29.45 49.59 -10.14
N ARG A 329 -29.43 50.56 -9.22
CA ARG A 329 -28.22 50.94 -8.46
C ARG A 329 -28.43 50.77 -6.97
N ASN A 330 -27.35 50.43 -6.25
CA ASN A 330 -27.31 50.27 -4.79
C ASN A 330 -28.47 49.41 -4.25
N GLN A 331 -28.58 48.18 -4.75
CA GLN A 331 -29.63 47.25 -4.36
C GLN A 331 -29.09 46.17 -3.43
N LYS A 332 -29.95 45.74 -2.52
CA LYS A 332 -29.85 44.45 -1.86
C LYS A 332 -30.62 43.44 -2.72
N VAL A 333 -29.91 42.45 -3.24
CA VAL A 333 -30.38 41.43 -4.16
C VAL A 333 -30.72 40.16 -3.38
N TYR A 334 -31.85 39.56 -3.72
CA TYR A 334 -32.33 38.29 -3.21
C TYR A 334 -32.64 37.39 -4.41
N PHE A 335 -32.54 36.08 -4.22
CA PHE A 335 -32.91 35.11 -5.24
C PHE A 335 -33.94 34.12 -4.68
N ASP A 336 -35.06 33.97 -5.38
CA ASP A 336 -36.10 33.01 -5.06
C ASP A 336 -35.93 31.79 -5.96
N LYS A 337 -35.54 30.64 -5.38
CA LYS A 337 -35.29 29.40 -6.12
C LYS A 337 -36.57 28.77 -6.69
N GLU A 338 -37.73 29.01 -6.09
CA GLU A 338 -39.00 28.44 -6.54
C GLU A 338 -39.54 29.24 -7.72
N LYS A 339 -39.48 30.57 -7.62
CA LYS A 339 -39.89 31.49 -8.69
C LYS A 339 -38.84 31.64 -9.78
N LYS A 340 -37.58 31.31 -9.48
CA LYS A 340 -36.40 31.48 -10.35
C LYS A 340 -36.16 32.96 -10.72
N GLU A 341 -36.44 33.85 -9.78
CA GLU A 341 -36.45 35.29 -9.99
C GLU A 341 -35.59 36.03 -8.97
N PHE A 342 -35.01 37.16 -9.41
CA PHE A 342 -34.38 38.11 -8.52
C PHE A 342 -35.41 39.09 -7.95
N SER A 343 -35.27 39.39 -6.67
CA SER A 343 -35.97 40.52 -6.06
C SER A 343 -34.98 41.51 -5.45
N PHE A 344 -35.41 42.77 -5.35
CA PHE A 344 -34.53 43.90 -5.05
C PHE A 344 -35.10 44.78 -3.95
N LYS A 345 -34.23 45.24 -3.05
CA LYS A 345 -34.55 46.25 -2.04
C LYS A 345 -33.52 47.37 -2.06
N PRO A 346 -33.92 48.65 -2.23
CA PRO A 346 -32.99 49.77 -2.21
C PRO A 346 -32.22 49.85 -0.89
N LEU A 347 -30.90 49.98 -0.97
CA LEU A 347 -30.07 50.28 0.20
C LEU A 347 -30.22 51.77 0.51
N LYS A 348 -30.77 52.11 1.68
CA LYS A 348 -30.85 53.51 2.12
C LYS A 348 -29.43 54.07 2.18
N GLN A 349 -29.16 55.19 1.49
CA GLN A 349 -27.94 55.95 1.72
C GLN A 349 -27.98 56.45 3.17
N GLU A 350 -27.05 56.01 4.00
CA GLU A 350 -26.73 56.76 5.21
C GLU A 350 -26.30 58.15 4.75
N LYS A 351 -27.14 59.15 5.01
CA LYS A 351 -26.72 60.54 4.96
C LYS A 351 -25.58 60.66 5.97
N ARG A 352 -24.32 60.60 5.49
CA ARG A 352 -23.22 61.23 6.21
C ARG A 352 -23.64 62.68 6.38
N LYS A 353 -24.14 63.03 7.57
CA LYS A 353 -24.29 64.42 7.97
C LYS A 353 -22.89 65.00 7.85
N GLY A 354 -22.65 65.73 6.78
CA GLY A 354 -21.43 66.50 6.64
C GLY A 354 -21.34 67.39 7.86
N PHE A 355 -20.29 67.22 8.65
CA PHE A 355 -19.84 68.28 9.53
C PHE A 355 -19.56 69.49 8.64
N ARG A 356 -20.43 70.49 8.71
CA ARG A 356 -20.17 71.82 8.16
C ARG A 356 -19.38 72.59 9.21
N ARG A 357 -18.11 72.82 8.86
CA ARG A 357 -17.11 73.75 9.40
C ARG A 357 -16.64 73.52 10.83
#